data_AF-A0A7Z9GC84-F1
#
_entry.id   AF-A0A7Z9GC84-F1
#
_cell.length_a   1.000
_cell.length_b   1.000
_cell.length_c   1.000
_cell.angle_alpha   90.00
_cell.angle_beta   90.00
_cell.angle_gamma   90.00
#
_symmetry.space_group_name_H-M   'P 1'
#
loop_
_entity.id
_entity.type
_entity.pdbx_description
1 polymer ?
#
loop_
_entity_poly.entity_id
_entity_poly.type
_entity_poly.pdbx_seq_one_letter_code
_entity_poly.pdbx_strand_id
1 'polypeptide(L)'
;MTTEVVSLANFCPNCGEALGSHSSSSTMDKPLITKRRVKKVKRKASAYARRYGAAFKRLKKKHPRTSFGKLSKKAHRLARRK
;
A
#
# COMPACT_ATOMS: atom_id res chain seq x y z
N MET A 1 9.58 -6.46 -51.15
CA MET A 1 9.01 -6.00 -49.88
C MET A 1 8.40 -7.19 -49.17
N THR A 2 9.10 -7.74 -48.18
CA THR A 2 8.56 -8.77 -47.29
C THR A 2 8.78 -8.29 -45.85
N THR A 3 7.66 -8.00 -45.19
CA THR A 3 7.58 -7.57 -43.80
C THR A 3 7.68 -8.80 -42.90
N GLU A 4 8.79 -8.97 -42.21
CA GLU A 4 8.87 -9.90 -41.07
C GLU A 4 8.41 -9.14 -39.82
N VAL A 5 7.21 -9.50 -39.40
CA VAL A 5 6.49 -9.05 -38.21
C VAL A 5 7.27 -9.42 -36.94
N VAL A 6 7.44 -8.43 -36.05
CA VAL A 6 8.01 -8.58 -34.71
C VAL A 6 7.23 -9.64 -33.92
N SER A 7 7.94 -10.71 -33.52
CA SER A 7 7.42 -11.81 -32.69
C SER A 7 7.05 -11.28 -31.30
N LEU A 8 5.76 -11.07 -31.07
CA LEU A 8 5.18 -10.58 -29.81
C LEU A 8 4.90 -11.76 -28.88
N ALA A 9 5.94 -12.32 -28.25
CA ALA A 9 5.76 -13.43 -27.32
C ALA A 9 5.73 -12.95 -25.84
N ASN A 10 4.55 -13.15 -25.24
CA ASN A 10 4.28 -13.48 -23.83
C ASN A 10 4.34 -12.34 -22.78
N PHE A 11 3.35 -11.44 -22.85
CA PHE A 11 2.98 -10.54 -21.76
C PHE A 11 1.51 -10.76 -21.36
N CYS A 12 1.22 -10.91 -20.06
CA CYS A 12 -0.16 -11.03 -19.57
C CYS A 12 -0.82 -9.64 -19.42
N PRO A 13 -1.91 -9.31 -20.14
CA PRO A 13 -2.45 -7.95 -20.19
C PRO A 13 -3.22 -7.50 -18.94
N ASN A 14 -3.37 -8.36 -17.92
CA ASN A 14 -4.08 -8.00 -16.69
C ASN A 14 -3.14 -7.74 -15.48
N CYS A 15 -1.88 -8.18 -15.53
CA CYS A 15 -0.89 -7.96 -14.46
C CYS A 15 0.49 -7.48 -14.95
N GLY A 16 0.80 -7.56 -16.24
CA GLY A 16 2.02 -7.00 -16.81
C GLY A 16 3.32 -7.76 -16.48
N GLU A 17 3.24 -9.04 -16.14
CA GLU A 17 4.44 -9.88 -15.97
C GLU A 17 4.64 -10.84 -17.15
N ALA A 18 5.90 -11.00 -17.57
CA ALA A 18 6.30 -11.91 -18.63
C ALA A 18 6.37 -13.34 -18.10
N LEU A 19 5.59 -14.25 -18.70
CA LEU A 19 5.55 -15.66 -18.32
C LEU A 19 6.75 -16.39 -18.94
N GLY A 20 7.93 -16.26 -18.32
CA GLY A 20 9.11 -17.00 -18.75
C GLY A 20 10.38 -16.60 -18.04
N SER A 21 10.68 -17.24 -16.90
CA SER A 21 12.02 -17.69 -16.44
C SER A 21 12.05 -17.83 -14.92
N HIS A 22 11.53 -18.95 -14.39
CA HIS A 22 12.00 -19.46 -13.11
C HIS A 22 13.30 -20.22 -13.37
N SER A 23 14.44 -19.52 -13.41
CA SER A 23 15.76 -20.15 -13.39
C SER A 23 16.34 -20.05 -11.98
N SER A 24 16.57 -21.23 -11.41
CA SER A 24 17.24 -21.55 -10.15
C SER A 24 18.46 -20.67 -9.87
N SER A 25 18.37 -19.80 -8.87
CA SER A 25 19.53 -19.09 -8.32
C SER A 25 20.10 -19.86 -7.13
N SER A 26 21.32 -20.35 -7.31
CA SER A 26 22.19 -20.91 -6.30
C SER A 26 22.34 -19.95 -5.11
N THR A 27 22.15 -20.48 -3.90
CA THR A 27 22.42 -19.76 -2.65
C THR A 27 23.93 -19.60 -2.48
N MET A 28 24.48 -18.52 -3.02
CA MET A 28 25.75 -17.99 -2.53
C MET A 28 25.49 -17.40 -1.15
N ASP A 29 25.87 -18.13 -0.10
CA ASP A 29 25.81 -17.71 1.30
C ASP A 29 26.71 -16.48 1.53
N LYS A 30 26.15 -15.31 1.22
CA LYS A 30 26.73 -14.03 1.60
C LYS A 30 26.50 -13.88 3.11
N PRO A 31 27.54 -13.63 3.93
CA PRO A 31 27.34 -13.47 5.36
C PRO A 31 26.37 -12.31 5.59
N LEU A 32 25.19 -12.65 6.09
CA LEU A 32 24.18 -11.69 6.49
C LEU A 32 24.77 -10.90 7.66
N ILE A 33 25.43 -9.78 7.34
CA ILE A 33 25.70 -8.73 8.33
C ILE A 33 24.31 -8.30 8.81
N THR A 34 23.87 -8.87 9.93
CA THR A 34 22.63 -8.53 10.60
C THR A 34 22.80 -7.15 11.21
N LYS A 35 22.78 -6.10 10.35
CA LYS A 35 22.64 -4.72 10.80
C LYS A 35 21.43 -4.69 11.72
N ARG A 36 21.67 -4.53 13.03
CA ARG A 36 20.61 -4.37 14.02
C ARG A 36 19.70 -3.26 13.52
N ARG A 37 18.46 -3.63 13.12
CA ARG A 37 17.49 -2.65 12.62
C ARG A 37 17.17 -1.71 13.78
N VAL A 38 17.78 -0.53 13.79
CA VAL A 38 17.46 0.52 14.76
C VAL A 38 15.96 0.81 14.63
N LYS A 39 15.21 0.57 15.71
CA LYS A 39 13.76 0.78 15.73
C LYS A 39 13.50 2.28 15.57
N LYS A 40 12.91 2.68 14.45
CA LYS A 40 12.50 4.08 14.22
C LYS A 40 11.46 4.47 15.28
N VAL A 41 11.78 5.47 16.09
CA VAL A 41 10.84 6.00 17.09
C VAL A 41 9.68 6.69 16.36
N LYS A 42 8.47 6.20 16.56
CA LYS A 42 7.26 6.79 15.98
C LYS A 42 6.87 8.05 16.76
N ARG A 43 6.60 9.15 16.06
CA ARG A 43 6.09 10.39 16.66
C ARG A 43 4.73 10.15 17.33
N LYS A 44 4.47 10.87 18.42
CA LYS A 44 3.14 10.87 19.04
C LYS A 44 2.14 11.58 18.13
N ALA A 45 0.89 11.12 18.15
CA ALA A 45 -0.18 11.71 17.37
C ALA A 45 -0.57 13.10 17.92
N SER A 46 -0.77 14.07 17.04
CA SER A 46 -1.23 15.40 17.42
C SER A 46 -2.66 15.38 18.00
N ALA A 47 -3.04 16.44 18.70
CA ALA A 47 -4.40 16.59 19.24
C ALA A 47 -5.47 16.48 18.14
N TYR A 48 -5.21 17.03 16.95
CA TYR A 48 -6.08 16.89 15.79
C TYR A 48 -6.22 15.42 15.33
N ALA A 49 -5.10 14.71 15.16
CA ALA A 49 -5.11 13.32 14.70
C ALA A 49 -5.89 12.41 15.66
N ARG A 50 -5.77 12.64 16.98
CA ARG A 50 -6.56 11.95 18.01
C ARG A 50 -8.06 12.21 17.86
N ARG A 51 -8.46 13.47 17.70
CA ARG A 51 -9.87 13.88 17.50
C ARG A 51 -10.46 13.26 16.24
N TYR A 52 -9.74 13.35 15.12
CA TYR A 52 -10.14 12.74 13.85
C TYR A 52 -10.34 11.24 13.99
N GLY A 53 -9.36 10.51 14.56
CA GLY A 53 -9.44 9.07 14.73
C GLY A 53 -10.64 8.63 15.58
N ALA A 54 -10.93 9.36 16.66
CA ALA A 54 -12.10 9.08 17.50
C ALA A 54 -13.43 9.30 16.74
N ALA A 55 -13.54 10.40 16.00
CA ALA A 55 -14.72 10.70 15.19
C ALA A 55 -14.92 9.67 14.09
N PHE A 56 -13.85 9.30 13.39
CA PHE A 56 -13.89 8.33 12.30
C PHE A 56 -14.33 6.94 12.79
N LYS A 57 -13.76 6.46 13.91
CA LYS A 57 -14.17 5.18 14.52
C LYS A 57 -15.65 5.15 14.89
N ARG A 58 -16.16 6.22 15.49
CA ARG A 58 -17.59 6.36 15.83
C ARG A 58 -18.47 6.33 14.59
N LEU A 59 -18.06 7.04 13.53
CA LEU A 59 -18.79 7.08 12.26
C LEU A 59 -18.78 5.73 11.54
N LYS A 60 -17.63 5.02 11.52
CA LYS A 60 -17.53 3.70 10.89
C LYS A 60 -18.35 2.65 11.64
N LYS A 61 -18.41 2.73 12.97
CA LYS A 61 -19.28 1.87 13.80
C LYS A 61 -20.77 2.07 13.45
N LYS A 62 -21.20 3.32 13.25
CA LYS A 62 -22.60 3.64 12.87
C LYS A 62 -22.92 3.33 11.41
N HIS A 63 -21.94 3.44 10.52
CA HIS A 63 -22.14 3.36 9.07
C HIS A 63 -21.11 2.44 8.39
N PRO A 64 -21.16 1.12 8.67
CA PRO A 64 -20.13 0.19 8.20
C PRO A 64 -20.05 0.08 6.67
N ARG A 65 -21.20 0.15 5.97
CA ARG A 65 -21.28 0.02 4.50
C ARG A 65 -20.92 1.30 3.72
N THR A 66 -20.82 2.44 4.42
CA THR A 66 -20.48 3.70 3.75
C THR A 66 -19.00 3.78 3.39
N SER A 67 -18.70 4.46 2.29
CA SER A 67 -17.35 4.57 1.76
C SER A 67 -16.44 5.37 2.69
N PHE A 68 -15.16 5.00 2.72
CA PHE A 68 -14.14 5.65 3.54
C PHE A 68 -14.09 7.16 3.33
N GLY A 69 -14.09 7.60 2.06
CA GLY A 69 -13.99 9.02 1.72
C GLY A 69 -15.12 9.87 2.30
N LYS A 70 -16.37 9.39 2.23
CA LYS A 70 -17.53 10.10 2.81
C LYS A 70 -17.42 10.18 4.35
N LEU A 71 -17.02 9.09 5.00
CA LEU A 71 -16.81 9.07 6.46
C LEU A 71 -15.65 9.97 6.89
N SER A 72 -14.55 9.97 6.12
CA SER A 72 -13.36 10.78 6.40
C SER A 72 -13.69 12.27 6.30
N LYS A 73 -14.39 12.71 5.25
CA LYS A 73 -14.85 14.11 5.11
C LYS A 73 -15.71 14.54 6.31
N LYS A 74 -16.62 13.68 6.77
CA LYS A 74 -17.46 13.95 7.95
C LYS A 74 -16.63 13.99 9.23
N ALA A 75 -15.66 13.09 9.40
CA ALA A 75 -14.75 13.09 10.54
C ALA A 75 -13.86 14.35 10.60
N HIS A 76 -13.35 14.82 9.45
CA HIS A 76 -12.60 16.07 9.38
C HIS A 76 -13.42 17.28 9.80
N ARG A 77 -14.68 17.38 9.35
CA ARG A 77 -15.59 18.46 9.75
C ARG A 77 -15.80 18.49 11.26
N LEU A 78 -15.98 17.32 11.88
CA LEU A 78 -16.13 17.19 13.33
C LEU A 78 -14.83 17.51 14.09
N ALA A 79 -13.68 17.12 13.56
CA ALA A 79 -12.39 17.33 14.20
C ALA A 79 -11.92 18.80 14.13
N ARG A 80 -12.32 19.56 13.10
CA ARG A 80 -11.96 20.98 12.91
C ARG A 80 -12.83 21.95 13.71
N ARG A 81 -14.08 21.59 14.00
CA ARG A 81 -15.04 22.44 14.74
C ARG A 81 -14.71 22.55 16.24
N LYS A 82 -13.77 21.75 16.71
CA LYS A 82 -13.39 21.58 18.11
C LYS A 82 -11.98 22.06 18.32
#